data_AF-A0A7J7UCE7-F1
#
_entry.id   AF-A0A7J7UCE7-F1
#
_cell.length_a   1.000
_cell.length_b   1.000
_cell.length_c   1.000
_cell.angle_alpha   90.00
_cell.angle_beta   90.00
_cell.angle_gamma   90.00
#
_symmetry.space_group_name_H-M   'P 1'
#
loop_
_entity.id
_entity.type
_entity.pdbx_description
1 polymer ?
#
loop_
_entity_poly.entity_id
_entity_poly.type
_entity_poly.pdbx_seq_one_letter_code
_entity_poly.pdbx_strand_id
1 'polypeptide(L)'
;MSFEARSPATLYSQLPEPQESLQKAVANFFAASCVPGADATAFPKLCQLCAGKGKDKCAHSHHEPYFGYSGAFKCLQDGAGDVGFVRHMTVSENLALQADVDQYELLCRDNTRKPVDQYEECHLASIPSHAVVARSVGGKEDLIWELLNQAQEYFGKDTSADFQLFGSSYKKDLLFTDAAHGFLKVPPKMDAMLYLGYEHIAAIRSLREGGKGSQTVKWCAVGHHESAKCSEWTIKSGGILECTTKKTTEDCIAAIVKGDADAMSLDGGFIYTAGKCGLVPVLAENYLSQDSKEQLGSRCENILMEGHYAVAVVKKSDADLTWNSLRGKKSCHTAVGTSAGWNIPMGLIYNQTGSCKFDEFFSQSCAPGSDPESSFCALCGGGSNAAHKCAPNSHEKYYGSSGAFRCLVEKGDVAFVEHPTVLQNTDGKNPEDWAKDLKQKDFELLCLDGTRKPVTEAQNCHLGIVPNHAVVSRKDKADSVRRMLFNQQELFGRNGFEYMMFQLFKSSTKDLLFSDDTECLANLQDKTIYQKYLGPEYLTAIANVRQCLPSELLDACTLHGS
;
A
#
# COMPACT_ATOMS: atom_id res chain seq x y z
N MET A 1 17.25 47.38 -5.60
CA MET A 1 16.75 46.69 -6.80
C MET A 1 17.40 45.32 -6.81
N SER A 2 16.67 44.34 -6.33
CA SER A 2 17.17 42.98 -6.06
C SER A 2 16.31 42.05 -6.90
N PHE A 3 16.91 41.37 -7.87
CA PHE A 3 16.23 40.37 -8.70
C PHE A 3 16.10 39.07 -7.91
N GLU A 4 14.87 38.68 -7.59
CA GLU A 4 14.54 37.33 -7.10
C GLU A 4 14.64 36.30 -8.23
N ALA A 5 15.37 35.22 -7.98
CA ALA A 5 15.42 34.04 -8.84
C ALA A 5 14.08 33.30 -8.76
N ARG A 6 13.30 33.31 -9.86
CA ARG A 6 12.12 32.46 -10.02
C ARG A 6 12.56 31.07 -10.50
N SER A 7 12.01 30.03 -9.86
CA SER A 7 12.16 28.63 -10.24
C SER A 7 11.70 28.36 -11.69
N PRO A 8 12.33 27.46 -12.46
CA PRO A 8 11.99 27.18 -13.87
C PRO A 8 10.58 26.62 -14.10
N ALA A 9 9.89 26.17 -13.05
CA ALA A 9 8.58 25.51 -13.15
C ALA A 9 7.43 26.47 -13.50
N THR A 10 7.58 27.78 -13.29
CA THR A 10 6.47 28.74 -13.41
C THR A 10 6.30 29.34 -14.81
N LEU A 11 7.19 29.07 -15.77
CA LEU A 11 7.08 29.58 -17.15
C LEU A 11 6.38 28.62 -18.13
N TYR A 12 6.18 27.35 -17.74
CA TYR A 12 5.64 26.32 -18.64
C TYR A 12 4.11 26.34 -18.80
N SER A 13 3.38 27.08 -17.96
CA SER A 13 1.91 27.03 -17.90
C SER A 13 1.17 27.96 -18.87
N GLN A 14 1.88 28.80 -19.64
CA GLN A 14 1.26 29.85 -20.47
C GLN A 14 1.48 29.70 -21.99
N LEU A 15 2.05 28.58 -22.48
CA LEU A 15 2.27 28.38 -23.91
C LEU A 15 1.10 27.58 -24.54
N PRO A 16 0.53 28.03 -25.69
CA PRO A 16 -0.46 27.27 -26.42
C PRO A 16 0.18 26.13 -27.20
N GLU A 17 -0.52 24.99 -27.27
CA GLU A 17 -0.17 23.80 -28.05
C GLU A 17 0.03 24.11 -29.56
N PRO A 18 0.86 23.30 -30.27
CA PRO A 18 1.00 21.85 -30.13
C PRO A 18 2.11 21.47 -29.16
N GLN A 19 1.86 20.51 -28.25
CA GLN A 19 2.92 19.86 -27.50
C GLN A 19 3.95 19.33 -28.51
N GLU A 20 5.14 19.93 -28.52
CA GLU A 20 6.24 19.41 -29.33
C GLU A 20 6.49 17.97 -28.88
N SER A 21 6.53 17.02 -29.82
CA SER A 21 6.73 15.61 -29.45
C SER A 21 8.03 15.48 -28.65
N LEU A 22 8.01 14.70 -27.57
CA LEU A 22 9.18 14.49 -26.72
C LEU A 22 10.41 14.09 -27.54
N GLN A 23 10.21 13.22 -28.55
CA GLN A 23 11.27 12.81 -29.47
C GLN A 23 11.90 13.99 -30.21
N LYS A 24 11.11 14.99 -30.62
CA LYS A 24 11.60 16.19 -31.28
C LYS A 24 12.38 17.08 -30.31
N ALA A 25 11.91 17.24 -29.08
CA ALA A 25 12.64 17.96 -28.03
C ALA A 25 14.01 17.32 -27.76
N VAL A 26 14.07 15.99 -27.63
CA VAL A 26 15.33 15.24 -27.45
C VAL A 26 16.23 15.36 -28.69
N ALA A 27 15.66 15.26 -29.89
CA ALA A 27 16.40 15.44 -31.15
C ALA A 27 17.00 16.85 -31.30
N ASN A 28 16.38 17.86 -30.69
CA ASN A 28 16.91 19.22 -30.68
C ASN A 28 17.93 19.45 -29.56
N PHE A 29 17.83 18.70 -28.46
CA PHE A 29 18.74 18.80 -27.32
C PHE A 29 20.12 18.22 -27.62
N PHE A 30 20.19 16.98 -28.12
CA PHE A 30 21.46 16.36 -28.50
C PHE A 30 21.86 16.72 -29.93
N ALA A 31 23.16 16.95 -30.16
CA ALA A 31 23.68 17.24 -31.50
C ALA A 31 23.43 16.08 -32.49
N ALA A 32 23.64 14.85 -32.03
CA ALA A 32 23.35 13.60 -32.70
C ALA A 32 23.17 12.48 -31.66
N SER A 33 22.44 11.42 -31.99
CA SER A 33 22.27 10.25 -31.11
C SER A 33 22.16 8.95 -31.92
N CYS A 34 22.29 7.81 -31.24
CA CYS A 34 21.78 6.54 -31.72
C CYS A 34 20.69 6.04 -30.77
N VAL A 35 19.44 6.07 -31.22
CA VAL A 35 18.25 5.63 -30.48
C VAL A 35 17.52 4.58 -31.32
N PRO A 36 17.93 3.30 -31.25
CA PRO A 36 17.35 2.23 -32.06
C PRO A 36 15.82 2.10 -31.91
N GLY A 37 15.11 2.12 -33.04
CA GLY A 37 13.64 2.11 -33.11
C GLY A 37 12.99 3.49 -33.21
N ALA A 38 13.77 4.59 -33.12
CA ALA A 38 13.27 5.91 -33.45
C ALA A 38 12.91 6.02 -34.95
N ASP A 39 11.89 6.81 -35.28
CA ASP A 39 11.55 7.09 -36.67
C ASP A 39 12.64 7.97 -37.29
N ALA A 40 13.53 7.35 -38.07
CA ALA A 40 14.64 8.03 -38.73
C ALA A 40 14.18 9.09 -39.77
N THR A 41 12.94 9.01 -40.26
CA THR A 41 12.39 9.99 -41.21
C THR A 41 11.88 11.22 -40.49
N ALA A 42 11.16 11.02 -39.37
CA ALA A 42 10.65 12.11 -38.56
C ALA A 42 11.73 12.75 -37.68
N PHE A 43 12.70 11.97 -37.19
CA PHE A 43 13.75 12.40 -36.25
C PHE A 43 15.16 11.93 -36.67
N PRO A 44 15.72 12.44 -37.80
CA PRO A 44 17.00 11.97 -38.33
C PRO A 44 18.17 12.03 -37.34
N LYS A 45 18.21 13.06 -36.50
CA LYS A 45 19.26 13.26 -35.48
C LYS A 45 19.31 12.14 -34.44
N LEU A 46 18.18 11.48 -34.14
CA LEU A 46 18.12 10.38 -33.18
C LEU A 46 18.73 9.09 -33.73
N CYS A 47 18.88 8.96 -35.05
CA CYS A 47 19.43 7.79 -35.71
C CYS A 47 20.79 8.06 -36.37
N GLN A 48 21.34 9.26 -36.20
CA GLN A 48 22.52 9.72 -36.93
C GLN A 48 23.77 8.90 -36.59
N LEU A 49 23.99 8.63 -35.30
CA LEU A 49 25.16 7.89 -34.80
C LEU A 49 25.04 6.37 -34.95
N CYS A 50 23.86 5.85 -35.30
CA CYS A 50 23.64 4.41 -35.44
C CYS A 50 24.49 3.82 -36.58
N ALA A 51 25.02 2.62 -36.34
CA ALA A 51 26.04 1.97 -37.17
C ALA A 51 25.47 0.97 -38.17
N GLY A 52 24.17 0.64 -38.09
CA GLY A 52 23.49 -0.24 -39.02
C GLY A 52 23.52 0.29 -40.45
N LYS A 53 23.34 -0.60 -41.43
CA LYS A 53 23.45 -0.29 -42.87
C LYS A 53 22.09 -0.35 -43.56
N GLY A 54 21.82 0.61 -44.45
CA GLY A 54 20.59 0.63 -45.23
C GLY A 54 19.35 0.62 -44.32
N LYS A 55 18.46 -0.36 -44.52
CA LYS A 55 17.25 -0.56 -43.71
C LYS A 55 17.52 -0.98 -42.26
N ASP A 56 18.72 -1.48 -41.97
CA ASP A 56 19.10 -1.94 -40.64
C ASP A 56 19.69 -0.80 -39.79
N LYS A 57 19.92 0.38 -40.38
CA LYS A 57 20.33 1.57 -39.63
C LYS A 57 19.22 1.98 -38.66
N CYS A 58 19.56 2.08 -37.37
CA CYS A 58 18.61 2.43 -36.31
C CYS A 58 17.53 1.36 -36.07
N ALA A 59 17.75 0.12 -36.52
CA ALA A 59 16.80 -0.97 -36.30
C ALA A 59 16.69 -1.36 -34.82
N HIS A 60 15.48 -1.67 -34.35
CA HIS A 60 15.23 -2.16 -32.99
C HIS A 60 15.50 -3.67 -32.87
N SER A 61 16.73 -4.09 -33.21
CA SER A 61 17.18 -5.48 -33.17
C SER A 61 18.70 -5.58 -33.26
N HIS A 62 19.26 -6.79 -33.09
CA HIS A 62 20.70 -7.05 -33.23
C HIS A 62 21.29 -6.84 -34.65
N HIS A 63 20.49 -6.42 -35.63
CA HIS A 63 20.98 -5.94 -36.93
C HIS A 63 21.59 -4.53 -36.84
N GLU A 64 21.21 -3.75 -35.82
CA GLU A 64 21.88 -2.50 -35.45
C GLU A 64 23.01 -2.81 -34.44
N PRO A 65 24.29 -2.58 -34.78
CA PRO A 65 25.40 -2.87 -33.87
C PRO A 65 25.35 -2.13 -32.54
N TYR A 66 24.71 -0.95 -32.48
CA TYR A 66 24.55 -0.16 -31.26
C TYR A 66 23.22 -0.43 -30.51
N PHE A 67 22.55 -1.55 -30.79
CA PHE A 67 21.33 -1.97 -30.09
C PHE A 67 21.59 -2.69 -28.76
N GLY A 68 20.70 -2.45 -27.78
CA GLY A 68 20.78 -3.04 -26.44
C GLY A 68 21.83 -2.40 -25.54
N TYR A 69 22.01 -2.91 -24.32
CA TYR A 69 22.96 -2.35 -23.35
C TYR A 69 24.40 -2.39 -23.87
N SER A 70 24.84 -3.56 -24.33
CA SER A 70 26.19 -3.75 -24.86
C SER A 70 26.44 -2.93 -26.13
N GLY A 71 25.42 -2.77 -27.00
CA GLY A 71 25.53 -1.95 -28.21
C GLY A 71 25.62 -0.46 -27.90
N ALA A 72 24.83 0.04 -26.96
CA ALA A 72 24.91 1.43 -26.51
C ALA A 72 26.26 1.75 -25.85
N PHE A 73 26.81 0.82 -25.06
CA PHE A 73 28.17 0.95 -24.54
C PHE A 73 29.22 0.91 -25.65
N LYS A 74 29.05 0.05 -26.66
CA LYS A 74 29.92 0.02 -27.84
C LYS A 74 29.91 1.35 -28.60
N CYS A 75 28.78 2.03 -28.72
CA CYS A 75 28.69 3.37 -29.31
C CYS A 75 29.60 4.39 -28.61
N LEU A 76 29.68 4.32 -27.28
CA LEU A 76 30.59 5.12 -26.46
C LEU A 76 32.05 4.69 -26.66
N GLN A 77 32.32 3.38 -26.63
CA GLN A 77 33.66 2.81 -26.80
C GLN A 77 34.27 3.13 -28.17
N ASP A 78 33.46 3.09 -29.24
CA ASP A 78 33.88 3.43 -30.60
C ASP A 78 34.04 4.96 -30.80
N GLY A 79 33.75 5.77 -29.77
CA GLY A 79 33.86 7.23 -29.81
C GLY A 79 32.79 7.91 -30.66
N ALA A 80 31.70 7.21 -31.00
CA ALA A 80 30.63 7.75 -31.82
C ALA A 80 29.73 8.71 -31.04
N GLY A 81 29.51 8.47 -29.74
CA GLY A 81 28.79 9.36 -28.84
C GLY A 81 29.55 9.59 -27.53
N ASP A 82 29.29 10.72 -26.87
CA ASP A 82 30.00 11.14 -25.65
C ASP A 82 29.42 10.54 -24.35
N VAL A 83 28.21 9.98 -24.40
CA VAL A 83 27.52 9.39 -23.25
C VAL A 83 26.70 8.17 -23.67
N GLY A 84 26.77 7.09 -22.88
CA GLY A 84 25.98 5.87 -23.05
C GLY A 84 25.01 5.67 -21.88
N PHE A 85 23.71 5.61 -22.15
CA PHE A 85 22.69 5.32 -21.13
C PHE A 85 22.49 3.81 -21.00
N VAL A 86 23.11 3.20 -20.00
CA VAL A 86 23.11 1.74 -19.80
C VAL A 86 22.90 1.38 -18.32
N ARG A 87 22.70 0.08 -18.02
CA ARG A 87 22.62 -0.42 -16.64
C ARG A 87 24.01 -0.57 -16.03
N HIS A 88 24.10 -0.56 -14.70
CA HIS A 88 25.37 -0.59 -13.96
C HIS A 88 26.30 -1.78 -14.32
N MET A 89 25.73 -2.96 -14.61
CA MET A 89 26.51 -4.16 -14.95
C MET A 89 27.12 -4.15 -16.36
N THR A 90 26.70 -3.22 -17.24
CA THR A 90 27.06 -3.27 -18.67
C THR A 90 28.56 -3.13 -18.91
N VAL A 91 29.23 -2.27 -18.14
CA VAL A 91 30.67 -2.01 -18.33
C VAL A 91 31.49 -3.24 -17.97
N SER A 92 31.21 -3.86 -16.82
CA SER A 92 31.89 -5.09 -16.37
C SER A 92 31.52 -6.33 -17.20
N GLU A 93 30.33 -6.38 -17.81
CA GLU A 93 29.94 -7.45 -18.75
C GLU A 93 30.70 -7.40 -20.10
N ASN A 94 31.25 -6.23 -20.46
CA ASN A 94 31.89 -6.01 -21.75
C ASN A 94 33.41 -5.81 -21.66
N LEU A 95 33.95 -5.48 -20.48
CA LEU A 95 35.38 -5.28 -20.24
C LEU A 95 35.90 -6.29 -19.23
N ALA A 96 36.95 -7.03 -19.61
CA ALA A 96 37.54 -8.07 -18.76
C ALA A 96 38.63 -7.53 -17.80
N LEU A 97 39.27 -6.42 -18.15
CA LEU A 97 40.40 -5.86 -17.40
C LEU A 97 39.94 -4.61 -16.63
N GLN A 98 40.26 -4.56 -15.33
CA GLN A 98 39.95 -3.40 -14.50
C GLN A 98 40.54 -2.10 -15.06
N ALA A 99 41.74 -2.15 -15.64
CA ALA A 99 42.38 -1.00 -16.27
C ALA A 99 41.58 -0.42 -17.46
N ASP A 100 40.74 -1.23 -18.12
CA ASP A 100 39.83 -0.74 -19.16
C ASP A 100 38.56 -0.13 -18.55
N VAL A 101 38.07 -0.70 -17.44
CA VAL A 101 36.91 -0.18 -16.69
C VAL A 101 37.21 1.21 -16.13
N ASP A 102 38.43 1.42 -15.61
CA ASP A 102 38.88 2.67 -15.00
C ASP A 102 38.96 3.85 -15.99
N GLN A 103 38.80 3.60 -17.30
CA GLN A 103 38.74 4.63 -18.34
C GLN A 103 37.34 5.28 -18.46
N TYR A 104 36.35 4.76 -17.73
CA TYR A 104 34.96 5.24 -17.78
C TYR A 104 34.51 5.78 -16.42
N GLU A 105 33.60 6.75 -16.44
CA GLU A 105 33.02 7.38 -15.25
C GLU A 105 31.49 7.43 -15.36
N LEU A 106 30.81 7.52 -14.22
CA LEU A 106 29.37 7.75 -14.12
C LEU A 106 29.08 9.26 -13.98
N LEU A 107 27.96 9.69 -14.55
CA LEU A 107 27.40 11.02 -14.33
C LEU A 107 26.32 10.95 -13.24
N CYS A 108 26.54 11.67 -12.15
CA CYS A 108 25.66 11.65 -10.99
C CYS A 108 24.60 12.78 -11.06
N ARG A 109 23.48 12.59 -10.36
CA ARG A 109 22.37 13.56 -10.35
C ARG A 109 22.72 14.90 -9.68
N ASP A 110 23.75 14.92 -8.86
CA ASP A 110 24.30 16.12 -8.22
C ASP A 110 25.32 16.86 -9.09
N ASN A 111 25.42 16.49 -10.39
CA ASN A 111 26.39 16.99 -11.37
C ASN A 111 27.84 16.67 -11.02
N THR A 112 28.09 15.66 -10.19
CA THR A 112 29.44 15.12 -9.98
C THR A 112 29.72 13.92 -10.89
N ARG A 113 30.97 13.47 -10.90
CA ARG A 113 31.38 12.21 -11.52
C ARG A 113 31.92 11.26 -10.48
N LYS A 114 31.63 9.98 -10.65
CA LYS A 114 32.15 8.91 -9.79
C LYS A 114 32.62 7.72 -10.63
N PRO A 115 33.57 6.91 -10.13
CA PRO A 115 33.96 5.66 -10.77
C PRO A 115 32.77 4.69 -10.95
N VAL A 116 32.90 3.76 -11.91
CA VAL A 116 31.81 2.85 -12.32
C VAL A 116 31.30 1.94 -11.21
N ASP A 117 32.16 1.58 -10.25
CA ASP A 117 31.83 0.74 -9.09
C ASP A 117 30.99 1.47 -8.03
N GLN A 118 30.94 2.80 -8.05
CA GLN A 118 30.12 3.60 -7.12
C GLN A 118 28.69 3.85 -7.62
N TYR A 119 28.14 2.94 -8.42
CA TYR A 119 26.79 3.06 -9.00
C TYR A 119 25.68 3.14 -7.94
N GLU A 120 25.86 2.54 -6.76
CA GLU A 120 24.88 2.60 -5.66
C GLU A 120 24.65 4.04 -5.18
N GLU A 121 25.70 4.86 -5.18
CA GLU A 121 25.64 6.28 -4.80
C GLU A 121 25.48 7.21 -6.01
N CYS A 122 25.79 6.74 -7.22
CA CYS A 122 25.77 7.51 -8.47
C CYS A 122 24.97 6.80 -9.56
N HIS A 123 23.65 6.97 -9.54
CA HIS A 123 22.75 6.46 -10.59
C HIS A 123 21.62 7.45 -10.89
N LEU A 124 21.02 7.31 -12.08
CA LEU A 124 19.87 8.12 -12.49
C LEU A 124 18.56 7.66 -11.83
N ALA A 125 18.36 6.34 -11.78
CA ALA A 125 17.22 5.70 -11.14
C ALA A 125 17.57 4.23 -10.82
N SER A 126 16.93 3.70 -9.78
CA SER A 126 16.81 2.24 -9.58
C SER A 126 15.53 1.77 -10.26
N ILE A 127 15.63 0.69 -11.04
CA ILE A 127 14.52 0.14 -11.83
C ILE A 127 14.41 -1.37 -11.59
N PRO A 128 13.20 -1.94 -11.66
CA PRO A 128 13.02 -3.38 -11.50
C PRO A 128 13.68 -4.15 -12.65
N SER A 129 14.05 -5.40 -12.37
CA SER A 129 14.63 -6.32 -13.35
C SER A 129 13.62 -6.65 -14.47
N HIS A 130 14.13 -7.17 -15.58
CA HIS A 130 13.27 -7.71 -16.65
C HIS A 130 12.40 -8.85 -16.12
N ALA A 131 11.17 -8.98 -16.65
CA ALA A 131 10.20 -9.97 -16.21
C ALA A 131 9.67 -10.80 -17.37
N VAL A 132 9.38 -12.07 -17.10
CA VAL A 132 8.60 -12.93 -18.01
C VAL A 132 7.11 -12.57 -17.84
N VAL A 133 6.46 -12.19 -18.94
CA VAL A 133 5.04 -11.80 -18.91
C VAL A 133 4.16 -12.89 -19.50
N ALA A 134 3.00 -13.08 -18.88
CA ALA A 134 1.93 -13.94 -19.37
C ALA A 134 0.59 -13.16 -19.36
N ARG A 135 -0.43 -13.71 -20.03
CA ARG A 135 -1.77 -13.14 -19.96
C ARG A 135 -2.32 -13.31 -18.54
N SER A 136 -2.98 -12.29 -18.00
CA SER A 136 -3.59 -12.36 -16.67
C SER A 136 -4.77 -13.34 -16.56
N VAL A 137 -5.27 -13.86 -17.69
CA VAL A 137 -6.36 -14.85 -17.74
C VAL A 137 -5.95 -15.97 -18.70
N GLY A 138 -5.92 -17.21 -18.20
CA GLY A 138 -5.46 -18.37 -18.98
C GLY A 138 -3.99 -18.23 -19.40
N GLY A 139 -3.16 -17.62 -18.53
CA GLY A 139 -1.75 -17.35 -18.78
C GLY A 139 -0.86 -18.58 -18.75
N LYS A 140 -1.31 -19.66 -18.07
CA LYS A 140 -0.51 -20.85 -17.78
C LYS A 140 0.68 -20.55 -16.86
N GLU A 141 0.45 -19.66 -15.91
CA GLU A 141 1.43 -19.09 -14.98
C GLU A 141 2.19 -20.18 -14.22
N ASP A 142 1.49 -21.19 -13.69
CA ASP A 142 2.12 -22.30 -12.97
C ASP A 142 2.96 -23.20 -13.88
N LEU A 143 2.51 -23.47 -15.11
CA LEU A 143 3.27 -24.25 -16.09
C LEU A 143 4.52 -23.50 -16.57
N ILE A 144 4.41 -22.19 -16.77
CA ILE A 144 5.56 -21.34 -17.12
C ILE A 144 6.56 -21.34 -15.97
N TRP A 145 6.10 -21.16 -14.72
CA TRP A 145 6.97 -21.23 -13.56
C TRP A 145 7.64 -22.59 -13.42
N GLU A 146 6.90 -23.69 -13.54
CA GLU A 146 7.45 -25.04 -13.46
C GLU A 146 8.53 -25.28 -14.54
N LEU A 147 8.25 -24.88 -15.78
CA LEU A 147 9.22 -24.94 -16.88
C LEU A 147 10.49 -24.14 -16.58
N LEU A 148 10.34 -22.88 -16.16
CA LEU A 148 11.48 -22.01 -15.86
C LEU A 148 12.26 -22.49 -14.64
N ASN A 149 11.56 -23.02 -13.64
CA ASN A 149 12.18 -23.55 -12.43
C ASN A 149 13.02 -24.80 -12.71
N GLN A 150 12.51 -25.71 -13.54
CA GLN A 150 13.32 -26.85 -14.00
C GLN A 150 14.46 -26.39 -14.92
N ALA A 151 14.20 -25.46 -15.85
CA ALA A 151 15.22 -24.98 -16.77
C ALA A 151 16.41 -24.32 -16.05
N GLN A 152 16.16 -23.52 -15.00
CA GLN A 152 17.25 -22.93 -14.20
C GLN A 152 17.99 -23.96 -13.33
N GLU A 153 17.33 -25.04 -12.91
CA GLU A 153 17.98 -26.12 -12.15
C GLU A 153 18.96 -26.92 -13.01
N TYR A 154 18.58 -27.24 -14.27
CA TYR A 154 19.40 -28.05 -15.18
C TYR A 154 20.33 -27.25 -16.09
N PHE A 155 19.97 -26.01 -16.42
CA PHE A 155 20.67 -25.17 -17.41
C PHE A 155 20.95 -23.76 -16.89
N GLY A 156 20.79 -23.51 -15.58
CA GLY A 156 21.21 -22.26 -14.95
C GLY A 156 22.71 -22.02 -15.07
N LYS A 157 23.17 -20.91 -14.48
CA LYS A 157 24.57 -20.48 -14.57
C LYS A 157 25.52 -21.56 -14.06
N ASP A 158 26.50 -21.92 -14.88
CA ASP A 158 27.54 -22.91 -14.56
C ASP A 158 27.02 -24.33 -14.23
N THR A 159 25.78 -24.67 -14.63
CA THR A 159 25.19 -25.99 -14.35
C THR A 159 25.44 -27.03 -15.45
N SER A 160 25.50 -26.63 -16.72
CA SER A 160 25.68 -27.53 -17.87
C SER A 160 26.66 -26.96 -18.90
N ALA A 161 27.60 -27.78 -19.39
CA ALA A 161 28.53 -27.36 -20.43
C ALA A 161 27.88 -27.27 -21.83
N ASP A 162 26.81 -28.03 -22.05
CA ASP A 162 26.17 -28.16 -23.37
C ASP A 162 25.22 -26.99 -23.67
N PHE A 163 24.54 -26.47 -22.65
CA PHE A 163 23.58 -25.38 -22.80
C PHE A 163 23.52 -24.52 -21.52
N GLN A 164 23.61 -23.20 -21.70
CA GLN A 164 23.54 -22.20 -20.64
C GLN A 164 22.33 -21.30 -20.89
N LEU A 165 21.35 -21.33 -19.99
CA LEU A 165 20.09 -20.58 -20.12
C LEU A 165 20.31 -19.05 -20.08
N PHE A 166 21.30 -18.61 -19.30
CA PHE A 166 21.70 -17.21 -19.14
C PHE A 166 23.03 -16.91 -19.85
N GLY A 167 23.35 -17.62 -20.92
CA GLY A 167 24.60 -17.43 -21.67
C GLY A 167 24.36 -17.36 -23.16
N SER A 168 24.78 -16.25 -23.78
CA SER A 168 24.67 -16.06 -25.23
C SER A 168 26.00 -16.28 -25.96
N SER A 169 26.04 -17.17 -26.95
CA SER A 169 27.28 -17.56 -27.66
C SER A 169 27.69 -16.61 -28.80
N TYR A 170 26.71 -16.01 -29.50
CA TYR A 170 26.95 -15.23 -30.73
C TYR A 170 26.50 -13.77 -30.66
N LYS A 171 25.58 -13.47 -29.74
CA LYS A 171 25.01 -12.15 -29.47
C LYS A 171 24.92 -11.97 -27.96
N LYS A 172 24.28 -10.91 -27.48
CA LYS A 172 24.09 -10.62 -26.06
C LYS A 172 22.61 -10.66 -25.71
N ASP A 173 22.30 -11.11 -24.50
CA ASP A 173 20.95 -11.14 -23.92
C ASP A 173 19.91 -11.89 -24.79
N LEU A 174 20.26 -13.06 -25.33
CA LEU A 174 19.33 -13.90 -26.10
C LEU A 174 18.34 -14.62 -25.18
N LEU A 175 17.05 -14.39 -25.40
CA LEU A 175 15.92 -14.84 -24.54
C LEU A 175 15.89 -14.17 -23.17
N PHE A 176 16.97 -14.30 -22.40
CA PHE A 176 17.15 -13.72 -21.08
C PHE A 176 18.44 -12.92 -21.03
N THR A 177 18.57 -12.07 -20.01
CA THR A 177 19.81 -11.32 -19.84
C THR A 177 20.96 -12.23 -19.42
N ASP A 178 22.13 -12.05 -20.02
CA ASP A 178 23.32 -12.87 -19.73
C ASP A 178 23.83 -12.70 -18.29
N ALA A 179 23.40 -11.61 -17.63
CA ALA A 179 23.74 -11.29 -16.25
C ALA A 179 22.86 -12.02 -15.22
N ALA A 180 21.77 -12.65 -15.65
CA ALA A 180 20.83 -13.27 -14.73
C ALA A 180 21.42 -14.53 -14.09
N HIS A 181 21.03 -14.77 -12.84
CA HIS A 181 21.40 -15.97 -12.08
C HIS A 181 20.23 -16.96 -11.91
N GLY A 182 19.01 -16.53 -12.20
CA GLY A 182 17.80 -17.32 -11.98
C GLY A 182 16.54 -16.48 -12.08
N PHE A 183 15.41 -17.12 -11.83
CA PHE A 183 14.08 -16.52 -11.74
C PHE A 183 13.52 -16.66 -10.34
N LEU A 184 12.76 -15.65 -9.93
CA LEU A 184 11.94 -15.69 -8.73
C LEU A 184 10.46 -15.64 -9.13
N LYS A 185 9.62 -16.49 -8.53
CA LYS A 185 8.18 -16.49 -8.82
C LYS A 185 7.57 -15.17 -8.32
N VAL A 186 6.95 -14.45 -9.24
CA VAL A 186 6.24 -13.20 -8.91
C VAL A 186 4.92 -13.54 -8.18
N PRO A 187 4.58 -12.86 -7.06
CA PRO A 187 3.36 -13.12 -6.30
C PRO A 187 2.08 -12.87 -7.13
N PRO A 188 0.99 -13.62 -6.92
CA PRO A 188 -0.22 -13.53 -7.75
C PRO A 188 -0.86 -12.13 -7.83
N LYS A 189 -0.79 -11.34 -6.74
CA LYS A 189 -1.36 -9.99 -6.68
C LYS A 189 -0.48 -8.91 -7.31
N MET A 190 0.72 -9.27 -7.77
CA MET A 190 1.63 -8.36 -8.48
C MET A 190 1.16 -8.16 -9.92
N ASP A 191 0.81 -6.93 -10.27
CA ASP A 191 0.59 -6.52 -11.67
C ASP A 191 1.75 -5.68 -12.20
N ALA A 192 1.67 -5.29 -13.47
CA ALA A 192 2.71 -4.46 -14.10
C ALA A 192 2.91 -3.12 -13.37
N MET A 193 1.87 -2.57 -12.73
CA MET A 193 1.97 -1.29 -12.04
C MET A 193 2.68 -1.43 -10.69
N LEU A 194 2.39 -2.48 -9.93
CA LEU A 194 3.10 -2.78 -8.69
C LEU A 194 4.55 -3.16 -8.95
N TYR A 195 4.80 -3.96 -10.00
CA TYR A 195 6.16 -4.39 -10.36
C TYR A 195 7.04 -3.23 -10.80
N LEU A 196 6.50 -2.31 -11.62
CA LEU A 196 7.23 -1.12 -12.07
C LEU A 196 7.43 -0.08 -10.97
N GLY A 197 6.50 0.00 -10.01
CA GLY A 197 6.50 0.99 -8.95
C GLY A 197 6.00 2.36 -9.42
N TYR A 198 5.39 3.10 -8.48
CA TYR A 198 4.72 4.38 -8.77
C TYR A 198 5.66 5.41 -9.40
N GLU A 199 6.86 5.59 -8.86
CA GLU A 199 7.79 6.62 -9.33
C GLU A 199 8.15 6.42 -10.81
N HIS A 200 8.38 5.17 -11.22
CA HIS A 200 8.69 4.83 -12.60
C HIS A 200 7.50 5.09 -13.52
N ILE A 201 6.30 4.69 -13.11
CA ILE A 201 5.07 4.90 -13.89
C ILE A 201 4.72 6.38 -13.99
N ALA A 202 4.86 7.14 -12.90
CA ALA A 202 4.63 8.57 -12.87
C ALA A 202 5.59 9.30 -13.81
N ALA A 203 6.86 8.89 -13.85
CA ALA A 203 7.81 9.38 -14.84
C ALA A 203 7.36 9.07 -16.27
N ILE A 204 6.96 7.82 -16.57
CA ILE A 204 6.46 7.44 -17.92
C ILE A 204 5.21 8.23 -18.31
N ARG A 205 4.25 8.42 -17.40
CA ARG A 205 3.02 9.20 -17.67
C ARG A 205 3.34 10.66 -17.93
N SER A 206 4.27 11.24 -17.16
CA SER A 206 4.71 12.63 -17.31
C SER A 206 5.31 12.91 -18.70
N LEU A 207 5.98 11.91 -19.30
CA LEU A 207 6.52 11.99 -20.66
C LEU A 207 5.43 12.02 -21.74
N ARG A 208 4.23 11.51 -21.47
CA ARG A 208 3.11 11.44 -22.42
C ARG A 208 2.10 12.58 -22.26
N GLU A 209 1.82 12.98 -21.03
CA GLU A 209 0.66 13.84 -20.70
C GLU A 209 1.07 15.28 -20.36
N GLY A 210 2.37 15.60 -20.35
CA GLY A 210 2.86 16.96 -20.12
C GLY A 210 2.48 17.49 -18.73
N GLY A 211 3.04 16.91 -17.68
CA GLY A 211 3.32 17.55 -16.39
C GLY A 211 2.21 18.33 -15.64
N LYS A 212 0.91 18.20 -15.96
CA LYS A 212 -0.16 18.81 -15.16
C LYS A 212 -0.60 17.85 -14.05
N GLY A 213 0.06 17.96 -12.90
CA GLY A 213 -0.40 17.28 -11.69
C GLY A 213 -1.78 17.81 -11.26
N SER A 214 -2.78 16.94 -11.19
CA SER A 214 -4.09 17.31 -10.63
C SER A 214 -3.94 17.64 -9.14
N GLN A 215 -4.52 18.78 -8.73
CA GLN A 215 -4.61 19.17 -7.32
C GLN A 215 -5.71 18.41 -6.57
N THR A 216 -6.60 17.74 -7.28
CA THR A 216 -7.69 16.94 -6.71
C THR A 216 -7.14 15.71 -5.99
N VAL A 217 -7.60 15.46 -4.78
CA VAL A 217 -7.25 14.27 -4.00
C VAL A 217 -8.24 13.14 -4.30
N LYS A 218 -7.76 11.97 -4.72
CA LYS A 218 -8.59 10.79 -4.93
C LYS A 218 -8.71 9.96 -3.64
N TRP A 219 -9.84 10.02 -2.97
CA TRP A 219 -10.12 9.22 -1.79
C TRP A 219 -10.54 7.80 -2.16
N CYS A 220 -9.99 6.78 -1.50
CA CYS A 220 -10.40 5.39 -1.72
C CYS A 220 -11.46 4.96 -0.69
N ALA A 221 -12.64 4.60 -1.18
CA ALA A 221 -13.76 4.09 -0.41
C ALA A 221 -13.90 2.56 -0.55
N VAL A 222 -14.15 1.87 0.56
CA VAL A 222 -14.30 0.42 0.63
C VAL A 222 -15.78 0.05 0.64
N GLY A 223 -16.25 -0.48 -0.49
CA GLY A 223 -17.64 -0.90 -0.66
C GLY A 223 -18.62 0.24 -0.97
N HIS A 224 -19.89 -0.13 -1.08
CA HIS A 224 -20.93 0.77 -1.60
C HIS A 224 -21.30 1.89 -0.62
N HIS A 225 -21.44 1.58 0.67
CA HIS A 225 -21.85 2.60 1.67
C HIS A 225 -20.80 3.70 1.83
N GLU A 226 -19.52 3.35 1.86
CA GLU A 226 -18.44 4.35 1.87
C GLU A 226 -18.39 5.15 0.57
N SER A 227 -18.58 4.49 -0.57
CA SER A 227 -18.62 5.15 -1.88
C SER A 227 -19.73 6.19 -1.96
N ALA A 228 -20.91 5.88 -1.41
CA ALA A 228 -22.03 6.82 -1.32
C ALA A 228 -21.68 8.05 -0.45
N LYS A 229 -21.13 7.85 0.76
CA LYS A 229 -20.70 8.96 1.64
C LYS A 229 -19.58 9.79 1.00
N CYS A 230 -18.63 9.15 0.34
CA CYS A 230 -17.54 9.83 -0.36
C CYS A 230 -18.07 10.67 -1.53
N SER A 231 -19.04 10.15 -2.28
CA SER A 231 -19.66 10.86 -3.40
C SER A 231 -20.42 12.11 -2.92
N GLU A 232 -21.11 12.00 -1.79
CA GLU A 232 -21.70 13.17 -1.12
C GLU A 232 -20.61 14.19 -0.73
N TRP A 233 -19.50 13.74 -0.12
CA TRP A 233 -18.38 14.60 0.23
C TRP A 233 -17.78 15.32 -1.00
N THR A 234 -17.65 14.63 -2.13
CA THR A 234 -17.19 15.21 -3.41
C THR A 234 -18.08 16.37 -3.86
N ILE A 235 -19.40 16.19 -3.82
CA ILE A 235 -20.38 17.21 -4.20
C ILE A 235 -20.30 18.42 -3.26
N LYS A 236 -20.27 18.16 -1.94
CA LYS A 236 -20.29 19.20 -0.90
C LYS A 236 -19.00 20.01 -0.84
N SER A 237 -17.87 19.37 -1.15
CA SER A 237 -16.55 20.00 -1.15
C SER A 237 -16.26 20.81 -2.42
N GLY A 238 -17.19 20.88 -3.39
CA GLY A 238 -16.99 21.59 -4.65
C GLY A 238 -15.99 20.92 -5.60
N GLY A 239 -15.79 19.60 -5.47
CA GLY A 239 -14.92 18.82 -6.36
C GLY A 239 -13.42 18.90 -6.05
N ILE A 240 -13.03 19.34 -4.85
CA ILE A 240 -11.62 19.31 -4.43
C ILE A 240 -11.09 17.89 -4.19
N LEU A 241 -12.00 16.91 -4.09
CA LEU A 241 -11.70 15.50 -4.00
C LEU A 241 -12.56 14.69 -4.97
N GLU A 242 -12.06 13.51 -5.32
CA GLU A 242 -12.75 12.51 -6.14
C GLU A 242 -12.77 11.18 -5.39
N CYS A 243 -13.72 10.30 -5.70
CA CYS A 243 -13.86 9.01 -5.04
C CYS A 243 -13.49 7.87 -5.98
N THR A 244 -12.59 7.02 -5.51
CA THR A 244 -12.29 5.70 -6.09
C THR A 244 -12.90 4.64 -5.19
N THR A 245 -13.56 3.63 -5.76
CA THR A 245 -14.19 2.56 -4.97
C THR A 245 -13.48 1.24 -5.19
N LYS A 246 -13.19 0.52 -4.11
CA LYS A 246 -12.70 -0.87 -4.14
C LYS A 246 -13.53 -1.75 -3.20
N LYS A 247 -13.33 -3.06 -3.27
CA LYS A 247 -14.10 -4.03 -2.48
C LYS A 247 -13.50 -4.30 -1.10
N THR A 248 -12.18 -4.20 -0.99
CA THR A 248 -11.40 -4.52 0.21
C THR A 248 -10.41 -3.40 0.52
N THR A 249 -9.98 -3.33 1.78
CA THR A 249 -8.95 -2.39 2.24
C THR A 249 -7.63 -2.59 1.49
N GLU A 250 -7.19 -3.84 1.29
CA GLU A 250 -5.98 -4.13 0.52
C GLU A 250 -6.07 -3.65 -0.93
N ASP A 251 -7.23 -3.79 -1.58
CA ASP A 251 -7.40 -3.29 -2.95
C ASP A 251 -7.31 -1.76 -3.01
N CYS A 252 -7.75 -1.06 -1.95
CA CYS A 252 -7.54 0.38 -1.82
C CYS A 252 -6.07 0.73 -1.57
N ILE A 253 -5.35 0.00 -0.72
CA ILE A 253 -3.90 0.19 -0.53
C ILE A 253 -3.19 0.00 -1.87
N ALA A 254 -3.49 -1.07 -2.61
CA ALA A 254 -2.94 -1.32 -3.93
C ALA A 254 -3.29 -0.18 -4.91
N ALA A 255 -4.50 0.35 -4.88
CA ALA A 255 -4.90 1.51 -5.71
C ALA A 255 -4.09 2.77 -5.38
N ILE A 256 -3.81 3.01 -4.09
CA ILE A 256 -2.98 4.15 -3.66
C ILE A 256 -1.53 3.95 -4.10
N VAL A 257 -0.97 2.75 -3.95
CA VAL A 257 0.38 2.42 -4.41
C VAL A 257 0.49 2.60 -5.93
N LYS A 258 -0.51 2.21 -6.71
CA LYS A 258 -0.54 2.35 -8.17
C LYS A 258 -0.78 3.78 -8.66
N GLY A 259 -1.26 4.68 -7.80
CA GLY A 259 -1.65 6.03 -8.18
C GLY A 259 -3.06 6.15 -8.77
N ASP A 260 -3.89 5.13 -8.62
CA ASP A 260 -5.31 5.16 -8.99
C ASP A 260 -6.16 5.88 -7.93
N ALA A 261 -5.71 5.83 -6.67
CA ALA A 261 -6.21 6.62 -5.55
C ALA A 261 -5.03 7.34 -4.86
N ASP A 262 -5.30 8.26 -3.94
CA ASP A 262 -4.30 9.06 -3.25
C ASP A 262 -4.30 8.84 -1.73
N ALA A 263 -5.45 8.62 -1.10
CA ALA A 263 -5.54 8.47 0.35
C ALA A 263 -6.75 7.65 0.80
N MET A 264 -6.65 7.12 2.02
CA MET A 264 -7.75 6.55 2.80
C MET A 264 -7.37 6.54 4.29
N SER A 265 -8.35 6.43 5.19
CA SER A 265 -8.10 6.10 6.59
C SER A 265 -7.93 4.59 6.78
N LEU A 266 -6.99 4.19 7.64
CA LEU A 266 -6.66 2.79 7.91
C LEU A 266 -6.54 2.50 9.41
N ASP A 267 -7.00 1.31 9.80
CA ASP A 267 -6.63 0.70 11.07
C ASP A 267 -5.13 0.38 11.16
N GLY A 268 -4.58 0.40 12.38
CA GLY A 268 -3.18 0.13 12.68
C GLY A 268 -2.60 -1.15 12.05
N GLY A 269 -3.41 -2.21 11.95
CA GLY A 269 -3.03 -3.46 11.30
C GLY A 269 -2.80 -3.30 9.80
N PHE A 270 -3.63 -2.50 9.12
CA PHE A 270 -3.45 -2.20 7.69
C PHE A 270 -2.40 -1.12 7.44
N ILE A 271 -2.12 -0.23 8.40
CA ILE A 271 -0.99 0.73 8.32
C ILE A 271 0.34 -0.02 8.22
N TYR A 272 0.50 -1.17 8.88
CA TYR A 272 1.69 -2.01 8.72
C TYR A 272 1.86 -2.46 7.26
N THR A 273 0.81 -3.02 6.66
CA THR A 273 0.83 -3.45 5.25
C THR A 273 1.07 -2.26 4.30
N ALA A 274 0.37 -1.15 4.50
CA ALA A 274 0.54 0.07 3.73
C ALA A 274 1.99 0.61 3.81
N GLY A 275 2.57 0.61 5.01
CA GLY A 275 3.95 1.04 5.25
C GLY A 275 4.98 0.15 4.56
N LYS A 276 4.77 -1.17 4.57
CA LYS A 276 5.59 -2.12 3.81
C LYS A 276 5.45 -1.96 2.29
N CYS A 277 4.31 -1.47 1.82
CA CYS A 277 4.10 -1.06 0.43
C CYS A 277 4.61 0.37 0.11
N GLY A 278 5.33 1.02 1.03
CA GLY A 278 5.94 2.33 0.82
C GLY A 278 5.03 3.54 1.05
N LEU A 279 3.80 3.34 1.52
CA LEU A 279 2.91 4.42 1.93
C LEU A 279 3.34 5.00 3.28
N VAL A 280 2.94 6.24 3.55
CA VAL A 280 3.25 6.96 4.78
C VAL A 280 1.97 7.45 5.46
N PRO A 281 1.91 7.44 6.81
CA PRO A 281 0.83 8.07 7.53
C PRO A 281 0.91 9.60 7.38
N VAL A 282 -0.24 10.27 7.27
CA VAL A 282 -0.38 11.70 6.98
C VAL A 282 -0.99 12.45 8.16
N LEU A 283 -2.12 11.96 8.67
CA LEU A 283 -2.87 12.47 9.83
C LEU A 283 -3.47 11.28 10.59
N ALA A 284 -3.66 11.42 11.91
CA ALA A 284 -4.30 10.40 12.74
C ALA A 284 -5.74 10.80 13.08
N GLU A 285 -6.64 9.84 13.14
CA GLU A 285 -7.93 10.01 13.83
C GLU A 285 -7.66 10.20 15.32
N ASN A 286 -8.19 11.28 15.87
CA ASN A 286 -8.12 11.59 17.29
C ASN A 286 -9.49 11.38 17.91
N TYR A 287 -9.52 10.78 19.09
CA TYR A 287 -10.74 10.40 19.78
C TYR A 287 -10.76 11.03 21.19
N LEU A 288 -11.94 11.29 21.75
CA LEU A 288 -12.04 11.86 23.10
C LEU A 288 -11.44 10.90 24.14
N SER A 289 -10.53 11.43 24.98
CA SER A 289 -10.21 10.77 26.25
C SER A 289 -11.41 10.90 27.17
N GLN A 290 -11.90 9.77 27.68
CA GLN A 290 -13.01 9.73 28.65
C GLN A 290 -12.66 10.41 29.97
N ASP A 291 -11.36 10.57 30.26
CA ASP A 291 -10.88 11.21 31.48
C ASP A 291 -10.71 12.73 31.34
N SER A 292 -10.64 13.25 30.11
CA SER A 292 -10.55 14.68 29.86
C SER A 292 -11.93 15.31 29.71
N LYS A 293 -12.38 16.02 30.75
CA LYS A 293 -13.53 16.96 30.65
C LYS A 293 -13.23 18.19 29.78
N GLU A 294 -12.02 18.32 29.24
CA GLU A 294 -11.64 19.38 28.31
C GLU A 294 -12.07 19.04 26.89
N GLN A 295 -12.94 19.88 26.31
CA GLN A 295 -13.13 19.91 24.87
C GLN A 295 -11.83 20.43 24.24
N LEU A 296 -11.10 19.59 23.50
CA LEU A 296 -9.84 20.00 22.87
C LEU A 296 -10.03 21.18 21.90
N GLY A 297 -11.24 21.36 21.33
CA GLY A 297 -11.55 22.46 20.43
C GLY A 297 -10.51 22.59 19.32
N SER A 298 -9.97 23.78 19.12
CA SER A 298 -8.92 24.06 18.12
C SER A 298 -7.55 23.44 18.43
N ARG A 299 -7.33 22.88 19.64
CA ARG A 299 -6.07 22.19 19.99
C ARG A 299 -6.02 20.75 19.49
N CYS A 300 -7.16 20.18 19.07
CA CYS A 300 -7.25 18.79 18.66
C CYS A 300 -6.26 18.43 17.54
N GLU A 301 -6.05 19.34 16.59
CA GLU A 301 -5.16 19.14 15.43
C GLU A 301 -3.67 19.02 15.79
N ASN A 302 -3.26 19.54 16.95
CA ASN A 302 -1.86 19.64 17.35
C ASN A 302 -1.46 18.67 18.47
N ILE A 303 -2.43 18.00 19.08
CA ILE A 303 -2.20 17.02 20.16
C ILE A 303 -2.50 15.65 19.57
N LEU A 304 -1.52 14.76 19.50
CA LEU A 304 -1.78 13.37 19.10
C LEU A 304 -2.18 12.58 20.35
N MET A 305 -3.40 12.04 20.36
CA MET A 305 -3.87 11.21 21.47
C MET A 305 -3.14 9.87 21.50
N GLU A 306 -2.86 9.37 22.71
CA GLU A 306 -2.34 8.01 22.88
C GLU A 306 -3.44 7.00 22.52
N GLY A 307 -3.00 5.84 22.00
CA GLY A 307 -3.82 4.79 21.40
C GLY A 307 -5.04 4.31 22.20
N HIS A 308 -5.85 3.45 21.59
CA HIS A 308 -7.02 2.86 22.23
C HIS A 308 -6.73 1.47 22.79
N TYR A 309 -7.57 1.02 23.73
CA TYR A 309 -7.47 -0.32 24.30
C TYR A 309 -8.21 -1.34 23.42
N ALA A 310 -7.49 -2.36 22.97
CA ALA A 310 -8.09 -3.56 22.42
C ALA A 310 -8.62 -4.44 23.57
N VAL A 311 -9.88 -4.85 23.52
CA VAL A 311 -10.54 -5.57 24.61
C VAL A 311 -11.27 -6.83 24.13
N ALA A 312 -11.36 -7.82 25.01
CA ALA A 312 -12.23 -8.99 24.84
C ALA A 312 -13.50 -8.80 25.68
N VAL A 313 -14.65 -8.64 25.01
CA VAL A 313 -15.95 -8.38 25.64
C VAL A 313 -16.76 -9.66 25.67
N VAL A 314 -17.39 -9.92 26.81
CA VAL A 314 -18.26 -11.08 27.04
C VAL A 314 -19.56 -10.67 27.71
N LYS A 315 -20.60 -11.50 27.58
CA LYS A 315 -21.85 -11.31 28.33
C LYS A 315 -21.60 -11.61 29.81
N LYS A 316 -22.12 -10.75 30.69
CA LYS A 316 -22.05 -10.94 32.15
C LYS A 316 -22.79 -12.20 32.61
N SER A 317 -23.77 -12.66 31.84
CA SER A 317 -24.57 -13.86 32.13
C SER A 317 -23.77 -15.17 32.07
N ASP A 318 -22.71 -15.25 31.28
CA ASP A 318 -21.82 -16.42 31.23
C ASP A 318 -20.69 -16.22 32.24
N ALA A 319 -20.93 -16.54 33.52
CA ALA A 319 -20.04 -16.22 34.64
C ALA A 319 -18.68 -16.95 34.60
N ASP A 320 -18.63 -18.13 33.98
CA ASP A 320 -17.45 -19.03 34.00
C ASP A 320 -16.47 -18.76 32.84
N LEU A 321 -16.84 -17.90 31.89
CA LEU A 321 -16.00 -17.53 30.76
C LEU A 321 -14.86 -16.59 31.21
N THR A 322 -13.62 -17.01 30.95
CA THR A 322 -12.37 -16.28 31.25
C THR A 322 -11.45 -16.33 30.04
N TRP A 323 -10.38 -15.52 30.05
CA TRP A 323 -9.35 -15.59 28.99
C TRP A 323 -8.80 -17.01 28.80
N ASN A 324 -8.62 -17.75 29.90
CA ASN A 324 -8.06 -19.10 29.89
C ASN A 324 -9.05 -20.18 29.41
N SER A 325 -10.36 -19.88 29.36
CA SER A 325 -11.42 -20.80 28.94
C SER A 325 -12.01 -20.46 27.56
N LEU A 326 -11.32 -19.64 26.76
CA LEU A 326 -11.76 -19.23 25.42
C LEU A 326 -11.72 -20.36 24.37
N ARG A 327 -10.90 -21.39 24.58
CA ARG A 327 -10.78 -22.50 23.62
C ARG A 327 -12.13 -23.21 23.44
N GLY A 328 -12.51 -23.43 22.18
CA GLY A 328 -13.77 -24.07 21.79
C GLY A 328 -15.00 -23.16 21.84
N LYS A 329 -14.85 -21.90 22.28
CA LYS A 329 -15.95 -20.93 22.31
C LYS A 329 -16.17 -20.29 20.94
N LYS A 330 -17.27 -19.57 20.81
CA LYS A 330 -17.64 -18.80 19.62
C LYS A 330 -17.09 -17.39 19.68
N SER A 331 -16.40 -16.93 18.64
CA SER A 331 -15.77 -15.61 18.63
C SER A 331 -16.31 -14.66 17.55
N CYS A 332 -16.26 -13.37 17.85
CA CYS A 332 -16.64 -12.30 16.93
C CYS A 332 -15.46 -11.33 16.77
N HIS A 333 -15.10 -11.04 15.52
CA HIS A 333 -13.94 -10.23 15.15
C HIS A 333 -14.39 -9.11 14.21
N THR A 334 -13.74 -7.95 14.30
CA THR A 334 -14.08 -6.80 13.44
C THR A 334 -13.79 -7.10 11.96
N ALA A 335 -12.58 -7.58 11.65
CA ALA A 335 -12.16 -8.19 10.39
C ALA A 335 -10.75 -8.79 10.54
N VAL A 336 -10.39 -9.72 9.67
CA VAL A 336 -9.02 -10.25 9.57
C VAL A 336 -8.03 -9.13 9.28
N GLY A 337 -6.90 -9.14 9.97
CA GLY A 337 -5.81 -8.17 9.79
C GLY A 337 -5.95 -6.86 10.58
N THR A 338 -7.09 -6.61 11.23
CA THR A 338 -7.30 -5.42 12.08
C THR A 338 -6.57 -5.52 13.42
N SER A 339 -6.27 -4.38 14.04
CA SER A 339 -5.53 -4.32 15.31
C SER A 339 -6.27 -5.01 16.46
N ALA A 340 -7.41 -4.46 16.87
CA ALA A 340 -8.15 -4.93 18.05
C ALA A 340 -8.91 -6.24 17.81
N GLY A 341 -9.45 -6.40 16.59
CA GLY A 341 -10.28 -7.56 16.24
C GLY A 341 -9.49 -8.81 15.88
N TRP A 342 -8.23 -8.69 15.46
CA TRP A 342 -7.45 -9.82 14.95
C TRP A 342 -6.01 -9.87 15.45
N ASN A 343 -5.16 -8.90 15.13
CA ASN A 343 -3.72 -8.99 15.34
C ASN A 343 -3.35 -9.15 16.83
N ILE A 344 -3.95 -8.35 17.71
CA ILE A 344 -3.73 -8.45 19.16
C ILE A 344 -4.25 -9.79 19.72
N PRO A 345 -5.54 -10.16 19.59
CA PRO A 345 -6.03 -11.39 20.20
C PRO A 345 -5.39 -12.64 19.59
N MET A 346 -5.19 -12.70 18.26
CA MET A 346 -4.58 -13.86 17.62
C MET A 346 -3.09 -13.95 17.93
N GLY A 347 -2.40 -12.81 18.07
CA GLY A 347 -1.00 -12.79 18.51
C GLY A 347 -0.81 -13.32 19.92
N LEU A 348 -1.70 -12.98 20.85
CA LEU A 348 -1.70 -13.52 22.21
C LEU A 348 -1.99 -15.03 22.22
N ILE A 349 -2.97 -15.49 21.45
CA ILE A 349 -3.30 -16.92 21.32
C ILE A 349 -2.14 -17.69 20.67
N TYR A 350 -1.52 -17.13 19.63
CA TYR A 350 -0.35 -17.70 18.99
C TYR A 350 0.81 -17.84 19.97
N ASN A 351 1.09 -16.82 20.79
CA ASN A 351 2.16 -16.88 21.79
C ASN A 351 1.92 -17.98 22.86
N GLN A 352 0.66 -18.33 23.14
CA GLN A 352 0.34 -19.42 24.05
C GLN A 352 0.39 -20.80 23.39
N THR A 353 0.03 -20.90 22.10
CA THR A 353 -0.22 -22.19 21.43
C THR A 353 0.87 -22.60 20.44
N GLY A 354 1.65 -21.64 19.92
CA GLY A 354 2.61 -21.83 18.84
C GLY A 354 1.99 -22.24 17.50
N SER A 355 0.66 -22.11 17.33
CA SER A 355 -0.06 -22.63 16.17
C SER A 355 -0.80 -21.54 15.40
N CYS A 356 -0.67 -21.54 14.07
CA CYS A 356 -1.46 -20.69 13.17
C CYS A 356 -2.87 -21.25 12.89
N LYS A 357 -3.20 -22.42 13.46
CA LYS A 357 -4.51 -23.05 13.30
C LYS A 357 -5.54 -22.45 14.26
N PHE A 358 -5.83 -21.16 14.06
CA PHE A 358 -6.79 -20.43 14.88
C PHE A 358 -8.23 -20.98 14.71
N ASP A 359 -8.50 -21.67 13.61
CA ASP A 359 -9.75 -22.37 13.28
C ASP A 359 -9.99 -23.61 14.14
N GLU A 360 -8.94 -24.17 14.75
CA GLU A 360 -9.01 -25.22 15.77
C GLU A 360 -9.12 -24.63 17.20
N PHE A 361 -8.85 -23.33 17.38
CA PHE A 361 -8.94 -22.67 18.69
C PHE A 361 -10.38 -22.27 19.03
N PHE A 362 -11.10 -21.64 18.11
CA PHE A 362 -12.52 -21.32 18.26
C PHE A 362 -13.38 -22.31 17.50
N SER A 363 -14.54 -22.70 18.05
CA SER A 363 -15.39 -23.70 17.37
C SER A 363 -16.08 -23.13 16.13
N GLN A 364 -16.49 -21.86 16.20
CA GLN A 364 -17.10 -21.10 15.11
C GLN A 364 -16.82 -19.62 15.36
N SER A 365 -16.64 -18.84 14.30
CA SER A 365 -16.46 -17.40 14.43
C SER A 365 -17.23 -16.60 13.39
N CYS A 366 -17.28 -15.29 13.57
CA CYS A 366 -17.37 -14.37 12.45
C CYS A 366 -16.10 -13.50 12.40
N ALA A 367 -15.27 -13.71 11.39
CA ALA A 367 -14.10 -12.91 11.09
C ALA A 367 -14.10 -12.52 9.60
N PRO A 368 -14.74 -11.38 9.26
CA PRO A 368 -14.84 -10.90 7.88
C PRO A 368 -13.48 -10.81 7.19
N GLY A 369 -13.42 -11.24 5.92
CA GLY A 369 -12.18 -11.37 5.15
C GLY A 369 -11.56 -12.78 5.17
N SER A 370 -12.10 -13.70 5.97
CA SER A 370 -11.71 -15.12 5.94
C SER A 370 -12.34 -15.86 4.75
N ASP A 371 -11.91 -17.10 4.50
CA ASP A 371 -12.55 -18.00 3.55
C ASP A 371 -14.03 -18.24 3.94
N PRO A 372 -15.01 -17.92 3.07
CA PRO A 372 -16.44 -18.10 3.33
C PRO A 372 -16.86 -19.50 3.79
N GLU A 373 -16.11 -20.55 3.41
CA GLU A 373 -16.39 -21.94 3.79
C GLU A 373 -15.71 -22.37 5.10
N SER A 374 -14.83 -21.54 5.66
CA SER A 374 -14.12 -21.83 6.91
C SER A 374 -14.99 -21.63 8.16
N SER A 375 -14.56 -22.20 9.29
CA SER A 375 -15.20 -22.00 10.60
C SER A 375 -15.22 -20.52 11.02
N PHE A 376 -14.31 -19.69 10.48
CA PHE A 376 -14.27 -18.26 10.74
C PHE A 376 -15.44 -17.46 10.16
N CYS A 377 -16.14 -18.01 9.18
CA CYS A 377 -17.31 -17.38 8.57
C CYS A 377 -18.62 -18.02 9.02
N ALA A 378 -18.59 -19.02 9.90
CA ALA A 378 -19.75 -19.80 10.31
C ALA A 378 -20.84 -18.95 10.99
N LEU A 379 -20.45 -17.96 11.81
CA LEU A 379 -21.37 -17.08 12.51
C LEU A 379 -21.78 -15.86 11.67
N CYS A 380 -21.02 -15.52 10.62
CA CYS A 380 -21.27 -14.31 9.83
C CYS A 380 -22.68 -14.27 9.24
N GLY A 381 -23.23 -13.06 9.20
CA GLY A 381 -24.64 -12.82 8.90
C GLY A 381 -24.93 -12.48 7.45
N GLY A 382 -23.92 -12.02 6.71
CA GLY A 382 -24.09 -11.34 5.44
C GLY A 382 -24.83 -10.02 5.59
N GLY A 383 -25.30 -9.50 4.47
CA GLY A 383 -26.15 -8.32 4.39
C GLY A 383 -27.57 -8.68 3.97
N SER A 384 -28.16 -7.85 3.11
CA SER A 384 -29.41 -8.17 2.39
C SER A 384 -29.25 -9.33 1.40
N ASN A 385 -28.02 -9.68 1.03
CA ASN A 385 -27.69 -10.77 0.13
C ASN A 385 -26.69 -11.74 0.79
N ALA A 386 -26.95 -13.05 0.67
CA ALA A 386 -26.09 -14.12 1.17
C ALA A 386 -24.68 -14.10 0.55
N ALA A 387 -24.52 -13.52 -0.65
CA ALA A 387 -23.22 -13.34 -1.29
C ALA A 387 -22.27 -12.38 -0.53
N HIS A 388 -22.79 -11.62 0.44
CA HIS A 388 -21.98 -10.73 1.29
C HIS A 388 -21.56 -11.37 2.62
N LYS A 389 -21.87 -12.64 2.84
CA LYS A 389 -21.43 -13.36 4.04
C LYS A 389 -19.91 -13.29 4.14
N CYS A 390 -19.42 -12.85 5.29
CA CYS A 390 -18.00 -12.71 5.60
C CYS A 390 -17.22 -11.69 4.74
N ALA A 391 -17.93 -10.82 4.00
CA ALA A 391 -17.27 -9.77 3.22
C ALA A 391 -16.56 -8.76 4.16
N PRO A 392 -15.30 -8.38 3.89
CA PRO A 392 -14.55 -7.42 4.71
C PRO A 392 -14.94 -5.98 4.39
N ASN A 393 -16.24 -5.68 4.45
CA ASN A 393 -16.81 -4.34 4.29
C ASN A 393 -18.21 -4.26 4.90
N SER A 394 -18.81 -3.07 4.90
CA SER A 394 -20.09 -2.77 5.54
C SER A 394 -21.33 -3.46 4.95
N HIS A 395 -21.19 -4.35 3.97
CA HIS A 395 -22.30 -5.24 3.58
C HIS A 395 -22.45 -6.43 4.52
N GLU A 396 -21.41 -6.84 5.25
CA GLU A 396 -21.53 -7.85 6.30
C GLU A 396 -22.00 -7.17 7.60
N LYS A 397 -23.16 -7.58 8.13
CA LYS A 397 -23.76 -6.95 9.30
C LYS A 397 -22.92 -7.08 10.59
N TYR A 398 -21.97 -8.03 10.62
CA TYR A 398 -21.03 -8.21 11.73
C TYR A 398 -19.63 -7.66 11.46
N TYR A 399 -19.44 -6.87 10.39
CA TYR A 399 -18.17 -6.20 10.09
C TYR A 399 -17.92 -4.98 10.97
N GLY A 400 -16.65 -4.73 11.28
CA GLY A 400 -16.20 -3.59 12.08
C GLY A 400 -16.52 -3.77 13.57
N SER A 401 -16.19 -2.77 14.38
CA SER A 401 -16.32 -2.85 15.84
C SER A 401 -17.78 -2.97 16.28
N SER A 402 -18.69 -2.15 15.75
CA SER A 402 -20.13 -2.25 16.03
C SER A 402 -20.72 -3.60 15.60
N GLY A 403 -20.31 -4.12 14.43
CA GLY A 403 -20.75 -5.41 13.93
C GLY A 403 -20.25 -6.60 14.76
N ALA A 404 -18.99 -6.59 15.19
CA ALA A 404 -18.44 -7.62 16.07
C ALA A 404 -19.12 -7.63 17.44
N PHE A 405 -19.44 -6.45 18.00
CA PHE A 405 -20.23 -6.36 19.23
C PHE A 405 -21.66 -6.86 19.02
N ARG A 406 -22.30 -6.53 17.89
CA ARG A 406 -23.59 -7.09 17.51
C ARG A 406 -23.56 -8.62 17.39
N CYS A 407 -22.48 -9.18 16.84
CA CYS A 407 -22.26 -10.62 16.76
C CYS A 407 -22.21 -11.26 18.16
N LEU A 408 -21.57 -10.63 19.15
CA LEU A 408 -21.60 -11.11 20.54
C LEU A 408 -23.04 -11.12 21.07
N VAL A 409 -23.80 -10.06 20.85
CA VAL A 409 -25.20 -9.97 21.29
C VAL A 409 -26.02 -11.12 20.71
N GLU A 410 -25.93 -11.35 19.40
CA GLU A 410 -26.81 -12.26 18.66
C GLU A 410 -26.35 -13.73 18.62
N LYS A 411 -25.03 -14.02 18.63
CA LYS A 411 -24.52 -15.38 18.31
C LYS A 411 -23.28 -15.84 19.08
N GLY A 412 -22.28 -14.97 19.23
CA GLY A 412 -20.96 -15.33 19.79
C GLY A 412 -20.93 -15.34 21.32
N ASP A 413 -19.83 -15.88 21.85
CA ASP A 413 -19.54 -15.91 23.29
C ASP A 413 -18.57 -14.78 23.70
N VAL A 414 -17.65 -14.40 22.80
CA VAL A 414 -16.68 -13.32 22.97
C VAL A 414 -16.62 -12.43 21.74
N ALA A 415 -16.47 -11.11 21.91
CA ALA A 415 -16.12 -10.18 20.85
C ALA A 415 -14.79 -9.48 21.12
N PHE A 416 -13.95 -9.39 20.10
CA PHE A 416 -12.71 -8.63 20.12
C PHE A 416 -12.94 -7.29 19.41
N VAL A 417 -12.93 -6.21 20.17
CA VAL A 417 -13.28 -4.86 19.71
C VAL A 417 -12.42 -3.82 20.41
N GLU A 418 -12.52 -2.57 19.94
CA GLU A 418 -11.98 -1.43 20.66
C GLU A 418 -12.86 -1.08 21.87
N HIS A 419 -12.24 -0.61 22.95
CA HIS A 419 -12.94 -0.29 24.19
C HIS A 419 -14.15 0.66 24.02
N PRO A 420 -14.09 1.76 23.24
CA PRO A 420 -15.22 2.67 23.07
C PRO A 420 -16.48 2.00 22.51
N THR A 421 -16.34 0.89 21.78
CA THR A 421 -17.43 0.24 21.06
C THR A 421 -18.60 -0.17 21.94
N VAL A 422 -18.35 -0.76 23.12
CA VAL A 422 -19.44 -1.15 24.03
C VAL A 422 -20.22 0.09 24.44
N LEU A 423 -19.50 1.15 24.82
CA LEU A 423 -20.08 2.39 25.32
C LEU A 423 -20.87 3.15 24.26
N GLN A 424 -20.57 2.95 22.98
CA GLN A 424 -21.28 3.53 21.84
C GLN A 424 -22.56 2.77 21.46
N ASN A 425 -22.63 1.48 21.81
CA ASN A 425 -23.71 0.58 21.40
C ASN A 425 -24.64 0.17 22.56
N THR A 426 -24.49 0.78 23.74
CA THR A 426 -25.35 0.53 24.90
C THR A 426 -25.96 1.83 25.45
N ASP A 427 -26.90 1.68 26.39
CA ASP A 427 -27.55 2.76 27.12
C ASP A 427 -28.23 3.80 26.21
N GLY A 428 -28.81 3.33 25.10
CA GLY A 428 -29.57 4.14 24.16
C GLY A 428 -28.71 5.01 23.22
N LYS A 429 -27.38 4.86 23.20
CA LYS A 429 -26.50 5.62 22.30
C LYS A 429 -26.55 5.14 20.85
N ASN A 430 -26.87 3.86 20.63
CA ASN A 430 -27.16 3.33 19.30
C ASN A 430 -28.68 3.13 19.15
N PRO A 431 -29.35 3.86 18.23
CA PRO A 431 -30.80 3.79 18.05
C PRO A 431 -31.27 2.53 17.30
N GLU A 432 -30.36 1.74 16.74
CA GLU A 432 -30.71 0.52 16.00
C GLU A 432 -31.43 -0.51 16.88
N ASP A 433 -32.33 -1.28 16.28
CA ASP A 433 -33.20 -2.21 16.99
C ASP A 433 -32.45 -3.28 17.81
N TRP A 434 -31.26 -3.69 17.38
CA TRP A 434 -30.45 -4.69 18.09
C TRP A 434 -29.73 -4.11 19.32
N ALA A 435 -29.58 -2.79 19.42
CA ALA A 435 -28.73 -2.11 20.40
C ALA A 435 -29.50 -1.20 21.38
N LYS A 436 -30.66 -0.68 20.96
CA LYS A 436 -31.42 0.37 21.69
C LYS A 436 -31.69 0.07 23.16
N ASP A 437 -31.89 -1.20 23.51
CA ASP A 437 -32.26 -1.63 24.87
C ASP A 437 -31.08 -2.21 25.68
N LEU A 438 -29.91 -2.37 25.07
CA LEU A 438 -28.73 -2.94 25.72
C LEU A 438 -28.23 -2.05 26.85
N LYS A 439 -27.85 -2.65 27.98
CA LYS A 439 -27.23 -1.92 29.09
C LYS A 439 -25.75 -2.27 29.18
N GLN A 440 -24.93 -1.26 29.41
CA GLN A 440 -23.48 -1.42 29.54
C GLN A 440 -23.12 -2.47 30.61
N LYS A 441 -23.86 -2.50 31.72
CA LYS A 441 -23.67 -3.43 32.85
C LYS A 441 -23.89 -4.90 32.51
N ASP A 442 -24.49 -5.22 31.37
CA ASP A 442 -24.74 -6.59 30.92
C ASP A 442 -23.50 -7.23 30.27
N PHE A 443 -22.41 -6.46 30.16
CA PHE A 443 -21.16 -6.88 29.55
C PHE A 443 -19.97 -6.67 30.49
N GLU A 444 -18.95 -7.51 30.34
CA GLU A 444 -17.70 -7.44 31.09
C GLU A 444 -16.51 -7.69 30.16
N LEU A 445 -15.33 -7.25 30.59
CA LEU A 445 -14.06 -7.45 29.91
C LEU A 445 -13.36 -8.68 30.47
N LEU A 446 -12.72 -9.46 29.60
CA LEU A 446 -11.78 -10.50 30.01
C LEU A 446 -10.37 -9.90 30.12
N CYS A 447 -9.74 -10.11 31.27
CA CYS A 447 -8.37 -9.65 31.51
C CYS A 447 -7.39 -10.81 31.29
N LEU A 448 -6.14 -10.48 30.91
CA LEU A 448 -5.10 -11.48 30.63
C LEU A 448 -4.70 -12.32 31.85
N ASP A 449 -4.96 -11.81 33.07
CA ASP A 449 -4.74 -12.54 34.33
C ASP A 449 -5.84 -13.58 34.64
N GLY A 450 -6.84 -13.71 33.76
CA GLY A 450 -7.98 -14.62 33.91
C GLY A 450 -9.14 -14.02 34.70
N THR A 451 -9.01 -12.80 35.23
CA THR A 451 -10.10 -12.09 35.90
C THR A 451 -11.04 -11.42 34.90
N ARG A 452 -12.14 -10.86 35.43
CA ARG A 452 -13.13 -10.09 34.67
C ARG A 452 -13.35 -8.75 35.34
N LYS A 453 -13.53 -7.71 34.53
CA LYS A 453 -13.81 -6.36 35.04
C LYS A 453 -14.95 -5.69 34.30
N PRO A 454 -15.64 -4.72 34.93
CA PRO A 454 -16.58 -3.85 34.24
C PRO A 454 -15.93 -3.17 33.03
N VAL A 455 -16.73 -2.90 31.99
CA VAL A 455 -16.25 -2.23 30.77
C VAL A 455 -15.74 -0.80 31.00
N THR A 456 -15.99 -0.19 32.16
CA THR A 456 -15.40 1.09 32.55
C THR A 456 -13.94 0.99 32.97
N GLU A 457 -13.43 -0.20 33.26
CA GLU A 457 -12.08 -0.41 33.81
C GLU A 457 -11.08 -0.91 32.76
N ALA A 458 -11.27 -0.57 31.48
CA ALA A 458 -10.42 -1.04 30.40
C ALA A 458 -8.94 -0.66 30.55
N GLN A 459 -8.63 0.49 31.17
CA GLN A 459 -7.26 0.85 31.50
C GLN A 459 -6.54 -0.23 32.34
N ASN A 460 -7.27 -0.93 33.21
CA ASN A 460 -6.74 -2.00 34.06
C ASN A 460 -7.14 -3.41 33.58
N CYS A 461 -7.78 -3.53 32.41
CA CYS A 461 -8.24 -4.79 31.83
C CYS A 461 -8.40 -4.65 30.31
N HIS A 462 -7.29 -4.85 29.59
CA HIS A 462 -7.24 -4.82 28.13
C HIS A 462 -6.23 -5.87 27.64
N LEU A 463 -6.28 -6.16 26.34
CA LEU A 463 -5.38 -7.11 25.67
C LEU A 463 -4.10 -6.43 25.17
N GLY A 464 -4.19 -5.14 24.83
CA GLY A 464 -3.07 -4.33 24.38
C GLY A 464 -3.52 -2.92 24.02
N ILE A 465 -2.56 -2.00 23.89
CA ILE A 465 -2.79 -0.66 23.35
C ILE A 465 -2.56 -0.74 21.85
N VAL A 466 -3.52 -0.24 21.07
CA VAL A 466 -3.44 -0.17 19.61
C VAL A 466 -3.32 1.28 19.16
N PRO A 467 -2.51 1.56 18.13
CA PRO A 467 -2.41 2.91 17.58
C PRO A 467 -3.74 3.32 16.95
N ASN A 468 -4.01 4.63 16.96
CA ASN A 468 -5.19 5.19 16.32
C ASN A 468 -5.22 4.86 14.82
N HIS A 469 -6.41 4.97 14.22
CA HIS A 469 -6.50 4.95 12.77
C HIS A 469 -5.74 6.15 12.19
N ALA A 470 -5.19 6.00 10.99
CA ALA A 470 -4.50 7.07 10.31
C ALA A 470 -4.83 7.10 8.83
N VAL A 471 -4.90 8.32 8.31
CA VAL A 471 -4.87 8.56 6.88
C VAL A 471 -3.49 8.23 6.36
N VAL A 472 -3.43 7.36 5.35
CA VAL A 472 -2.18 7.05 4.63
C VAL A 472 -2.21 7.60 3.22
N SER A 473 -1.03 7.92 2.68
CA SER A 473 -0.87 8.35 1.30
C SER A 473 0.53 8.00 0.78
N ARG A 474 0.78 8.26 -0.51
CA ARG A 474 2.14 8.26 -1.04
C ARG A 474 2.91 9.50 -0.57
N LYS A 475 4.24 9.40 -0.51
CA LYS A 475 5.11 10.49 -0.06
C LYS A 475 4.92 11.78 -0.87
N ASP A 476 4.73 11.68 -2.17
CA ASP A 476 4.53 12.80 -3.08
C ASP A 476 3.17 13.52 -2.90
N LYS A 477 2.16 12.83 -2.35
CA LYS A 477 0.81 13.38 -2.12
C LYS A 477 0.51 13.74 -0.66
N ALA A 478 1.36 13.33 0.28
CA ALA A 478 1.13 13.51 1.72
C ALA A 478 0.80 14.96 2.11
N ASP A 479 1.54 15.94 1.61
CA ASP A 479 1.30 17.36 1.91
C ASP A 479 -0.02 17.89 1.30
N SER A 480 -0.35 17.47 0.09
CA SER A 480 -1.62 17.84 -0.57
C SER A 480 -2.81 17.25 0.19
N VAL A 481 -2.72 15.97 0.58
CA VAL A 481 -3.75 15.28 1.37
C VAL A 481 -3.91 15.95 2.74
N ARG A 482 -2.81 16.28 3.41
CA ARG A 482 -2.83 16.98 4.72
C ARG A 482 -3.56 18.32 4.63
N ARG A 483 -3.17 19.17 3.67
CA ARG A 483 -3.79 20.50 3.49
C ARG A 483 -5.27 20.39 3.15
N MET A 484 -5.62 19.47 2.27
CA MET A 484 -7.00 19.18 1.91
C MET A 484 -7.81 18.76 3.15
N LEU A 485 -7.31 17.81 3.95
CA LEU A 485 -8.05 17.30 5.10
C LEU A 485 -8.22 18.33 6.22
N PHE A 486 -7.21 19.17 6.49
CA PHE A 486 -7.37 20.27 7.44
C PHE A 486 -8.46 21.24 7.00
N ASN A 487 -8.45 21.64 5.73
CA ASN A 487 -9.51 22.49 5.20
C ASN A 487 -10.90 21.82 5.27
N GLN A 488 -10.98 20.52 4.98
CA GLN A 488 -12.25 19.81 4.98
C GLN A 488 -12.81 19.55 6.38
N GLN A 489 -11.97 19.31 7.39
CA GLN A 489 -12.46 19.18 8.76
C GLN A 489 -12.84 20.54 9.38
N GLU A 490 -12.24 21.64 8.93
CA GLU A 490 -12.65 23.01 9.33
C GLU A 490 -14.07 23.33 8.82
N LEU A 491 -14.47 22.76 7.68
CA LEU A 491 -15.84 22.90 7.14
C LEU A 491 -16.79 21.86 7.71
N PHE A 492 -16.42 20.58 7.70
CA PHE A 492 -17.33 19.44 7.89
C PHE A 492 -17.02 18.57 9.12
N GLY A 493 -15.97 18.89 9.88
CA GLY A 493 -15.62 18.22 11.14
C GLY A 493 -16.59 18.57 12.28
N ARG A 494 -16.37 18.03 13.48
CA ARG A 494 -17.29 18.18 14.64
C ARG A 494 -17.68 19.62 14.95
N ASN A 495 -16.73 20.53 14.81
CA ASN A 495 -16.88 21.96 15.08
C ASN A 495 -16.83 22.78 13.79
N GLY A 496 -17.09 22.16 12.64
CA GLY A 496 -16.93 22.78 11.33
C GLY A 496 -18.05 23.76 10.99
N PHE A 497 -17.72 24.79 10.19
CA PHE A 497 -18.64 25.87 9.81
C PHE A 497 -19.87 25.38 9.01
N GLU A 498 -19.71 24.28 8.27
CA GLU A 498 -20.72 23.66 7.41
C GLU A 498 -21.12 22.26 7.90
N TYR A 499 -20.95 21.95 9.19
CA TYR A 499 -21.29 20.63 9.77
C TYR A 499 -22.73 20.17 9.49
N MET A 500 -23.67 21.11 9.41
CA MET A 500 -25.08 20.80 9.09
C MET A 500 -25.28 20.42 7.61
N MET A 501 -24.35 20.77 6.72
CA MET A 501 -24.40 20.45 5.30
C MET A 501 -23.81 19.08 4.99
N PHE A 502 -22.76 18.70 5.71
CA PHE A 502 -22.09 17.41 5.61
C PHE A 502 -21.31 17.13 6.89
N GLN A 503 -21.34 15.88 7.36
CA GLN A 503 -20.69 15.46 8.60
C GLN A 503 -19.58 14.47 8.27
N LEU A 504 -18.32 14.92 8.37
CA LEU A 504 -17.17 14.11 7.98
C LEU A 504 -17.00 12.87 8.89
N PHE A 505 -17.12 13.08 10.21
CA PHE A 505 -16.93 12.07 11.25
C PHE A 505 -18.23 11.51 11.81
N LYS A 506 -19.29 11.51 11.00
CA LYS A 506 -20.55 10.85 11.34
C LYS A 506 -21.10 10.11 10.13
N SER A 507 -21.75 8.99 10.35
CA SER A 507 -22.27 8.15 9.28
C SER A 507 -23.73 7.80 9.52
N SER A 508 -24.43 7.45 8.43
CA SER A 508 -25.83 6.98 8.49
C SER A 508 -25.95 5.57 9.06
N THR A 509 -24.88 4.79 8.99
CA THR A 509 -24.75 3.46 9.60
C THR A 509 -23.67 3.53 10.68
N LYS A 510 -22.49 2.96 10.44
CA LYS A 510 -21.33 3.04 11.33
C LYS A 510 -20.03 3.15 10.55
N ASP A 511 -19.15 4.03 11.03
CA ASP A 511 -17.71 4.10 10.71
C ASP A 511 -17.39 4.09 9.21
N LEU A 512 -18.14 4.89 8.44
CA LEU A 512 -17.92 5.05 7.00
C LEU A 512 -16.85 6.11 6.73
N LEU A 513 -15.76 5.74 6.05
CA LEU A 513 -14.56 6.53 5.73
C LEU A 513 -13.66 6.84 6.92
N PHE A 514 -14.26 7.25 8.03
CA PHE A 514 -13.62 7.55 9.32
C PHE A 514 -14.50 6.96 10.43
N SER A 515 -13.92 6.70 11.59
CA SER A 515 -14.70 6.30 12.75
C SER A 515 -15.67 7.40 13.19
N ASP A 516 -16.89 7.00 13.59
CA ASP A 516 -17.96 7.92 14.00
C ASP A 516 -17.71 8.59 15.37
N ASP A 517 -16.62 8.28 16.05
CA ASP A 517 -16.14 8.90 17.29
C ASP A 517 -14.89 9.76 17.09
N THR A 518 -14.44 9.92 15.84
CA THR A 518 -13.37 10.86 15.51
C THR A 518 -13.82 12.27 15.92
N GLU A 519 -12.96 12.94 16.69
CA GLU A 519 -13.10 14.34 17.05
C GLU A 519 -12.48 15.25 16.00
N CYS A 520 -11.27 14.89 15.57
CA CYS A 520 -10.53 15.60 14.55
C CYS A 520 -9.49 14.69 13.91
N LEU A 521 -8.86 15.18 12.84
CA LEU A 521 -7.63 14.64 12.30
C LEU A 521 -6.44 15.44 12.82
N ALA A 522 -5.50 14.77 13.48
CA ALA A 522 -4.36 15.39 14.16
C ALA A 522 -3.04 15.16 13.43
N ASN A 523 -2.13 16.13 13.58
CA ASN A 523 -0.77 16.03 13.09
C ASN A 523 0.01 14.92 13.80
N LEU A 524 0.85 14.24 13.03
CA LEU A 524 1.64 13.10 13.50
C LEU A 524 2.93 13.47 14.24
N GLN A 525 3.24 14.76 14.34
CA GLN A 525 4.52 15.24 14.87
C GLN A 525 5.70 14.59 14.12
N ASP A 526 6.55 13.82 14.82
CA ASP A 526 7.70 13.12 14.24
C ASP A 526 7.38 11.68 13.76
N LYS A 527 6.13 11.22 13.91
CA LYS A 527 5.65 9.87 13.57
C LYS A 527 5.18 9.74 12.11
N THR A 528 5.94 10.29 11.17
CA THR A 528 5.59 10.32 9.73
C THR A 528 5.96 9.06 8.94
N ILE A 529 6.49 8.04 9.61
CA ILE A 529 6.75 6.71 9.05
C ILE A 529 6.02 5.65 9.87
N TYR A 530 5.60 4.57 9.22
CA TYR A 530 4.75 3.56 9.87
C TYR A 530 5.40 2.95 11.11
N GLN A 531 6.72 2.76 11.12
CA GLN A 531 7.42 2.18 12.28
C GLN A 531 7.32 3.07 13.53
N LYS A 532 7.48 4.39 13.34
CA LYS A 532 7.36 5.36 14.44
C LYS A 532 5.91 5.56 14.85
N TYR A 533 4.98 5.51 13.89
CA TYR A 533 3.55 5.67 14.16
C TYR A 533 2.99 4.51 14.97
N LEU A 534 3.23 3.29 14.51
CA LEU A 534 2.77 2.06 15.15
C LEU A 534 3.51 1.78 16.47
N GLY A 535 4.79 2.14 16.55
CA GLY A 535 5.62 1.90 17.72
C GLY A 535 6.16 0.46 17.82
N PRO A 536 7.26 0.25 18.56
CA PRO A 536 7.98 -1.01 18.59
C PRO A 536 7.18 -2.17 19.21
N GLU A 537 6.38 -1.89 20.24
CA GLU A 537 5.57 -2.90 20.93
C GLU A 537 4.53 -3.52 20.00
N TYR A 538 3.77 -2.67 19.29
CA TYR A 538 2.76 -3.13 18.32
C TYR A 538 3.40 -3.84 17.12
N LEU A 539 4.52 -3.33 16.60
CA LEU A 539 5.26 -4.00 15.52
C LEU A 539 5.74 -5.40 15.92
N THR A 540 6.18 -5.57 17.17
CA THR A 540 6.59 -6.87 17.70
C THR A 540 5.39 -7.82 17.78
N ALA A 541 4.23 -7.34 18.24
CA ALA A 541 3.01 -8.13 18.28
C ALA A 541 2.58 -8.60 16.88
N ILE A 542 2.62 -7.72 15.87
CA ILE A 542 2.32 -8.08 14.48
C ILE A 542 3.34 -9.09 13.94
N ALA A 543 4.64 -8.88 14.16
CA ALA A 543 5.69 -9.74 13.63
C ALA A 543 5.50 -11.21 14.06
N ASN A 544 5.08 -11.44 15.31
CA ASN A 544 4.86 -12.79 15.85
C ASN A 544 3.70 -13.53 15.17
N VAL A 545 2.60 -12.83 14.85
CA VAL A 545 1.42 -13.43 14.19
C VAL A 545 1.50 -13.37 12.67
N ARG A 546 2.47 -12.63 12.12
CA ARG A 546 2.56 -12.36 10.68
C ARG A 546 2.66 -13.62 9.83
N GLN A 547 3.42 -14.62 10.29
CA GLN A 547 3.54 -15.91 9.60
C GLN A 547 2.19 -16.66 9.49
N CYS A 548 1.21 -16.32 10.32
CA CYS A 548 -0.13 -16.89 10.31
C CYS A 548 -1.12 -16.04 9.49
N LEU A 549 -0.68 -14.92 8.93
CA LEU A 549 -1.50 -13.95 8.20
C LEU A 549 -1.03 -13.84 6.74
N PRO A 550 -1.38 -14.80 5.87
CA PRO A 550 -1.06 -14.66 4.45
C PRO A 550 -1.74 -13.40 3.90
N SER A 551 -0.99 -12.55 3.21
CA SER A 551 -1.50 -11.38 2.51
C SER A 551 -0.77 -11.27 1.19
N GLU A 552 -1.48 -11.56 0.10
CA GLU A 552 -0.91 -11.53 -1.24
C GLU A 552 -0.38 -10.14 -1.60
N LEU A 553 -1.01 -9.08 -1.06
CA LEU A 553 -0.54 -7.71 -1.28
C LEU A 553 0.80 -7.47 -0.59
N LEU A 554 0.94 -7.92 0.66
CA LEU A 554 2.21 -7.74 1.35
C LEU A 554 3.33 -8.54 0.66
N ASP A 555 3.04 -9.76 0.22
CA ASP A 555 4.00 -10.59 -0.51
C ASP A 555 4.42 -9.90 -1.82
N ALA A 556 3.48 -9.29 -2.55
CA ALA A 556 3.78 -8.45 -3.71
C ALA A 556 4.66 -7.24 -3.34
N CYS A 557 4.32 -6.49 -2.30
CA CYS A 557 5.07 -5.29 -1.90
C CYS A 557 6.48 -5.58 -1.37
N THR A 558 6.74 -6.81 -0.90
CA THR A 558 8.03 -7.19 -0.31
C THR A 558 8.96 -7.92 -1.28
N LEU A 559 8.49 -8.29 -2.47
CA LEU A 559 9.26 -9.02 -3.48
C LEU A 559 10.62 -8.38 -3.82
N HIS A 560 10.67 -7.06 -3.96
CA HIS A 560 11.90 -6.34 -4.33
C HIS A 560 12.77 -5.96 -3.13
N GLY A 561 12.28 -6.16 -1.90
CA GLY A 561 13.01 -5.87 -0.67
C GLY A 561 13.60 -7.10 0.03
N SER A 562 13.41 -8.29 -0.55
CA SER A 562 13.91 -9.58 -0.04
C SER A 562 15.23 -9.97 -0.67
#